data_AF-A0A0S7BVW1-F1
#
_entry.id   AF-A0A0S7BVW1-F1
#
_cell.length_a   1.000
_cell.length_b   1.000
_cell.length_c   1.000
_cell.angle_alpha   90.00
_cell.angle_beta   90.00
_cell.angle_gamma   90.00
#
_symmetry.space_group_name_H-M   'P 1'
#
loop_
_entity.id
_entity.type
_entity.pdbx_description
1 polymer ?
#
loop_
_entity_poly.entity_id
_entity_poly.type
_entity_poly.pdbx_seq_one_letter_code
_entity_poly.pdbx_strand_id
1 'polypeptide(L)'
;MNSMDSDIKTSIVAQTDNFIAWKAEEPDDEATFHIEINNLTIHFFSEEWEEFKEFKNGFISIPKRTTGTLADSDTYFVSCEKIDSGDYLYTMEIPGATLFLFEEDWIEFCELIRDL
;
A
#
# COMPACT_ATOMS: atom_id res chain seq x y z
N MET A 1 -24.25 12.56 33.01
CA MET A 1 -24.54 12.87 31.60
C MET A 1 -23.47 12.15 30.79
N ASN A 2 -23.87 11.23 29.91
CA ASN A 2 -23.00 10.36 29.10
C ASN A 2 -21.98 11.18 28.31
N SER A 3 -20.70 10.82 28.35
CA SER A 3 -19.80 11.13 27.23
C SER A 3 -20.24 10.23 26.07
N MET A 4 -20.77 10.82 25.01
CA MET A 4 -20.87 10.13 23.73
C MET A 4 -19.43 9.92 23.26
N ASP A 5 -18.96 8.67 23.34
CA ASP A 5 -17.70 8.24 22.71
C ASP A 5 -17.75 8.67 21.25
N SER A 6 -17.06 9.76 20.96
CA SER A 6 -16.79 10.29 19.64
C SER A 6 -15.34 9.95 19.28
N ASP A 7 -14.88 8.79 19.75
CA ASP A 7 -13.48 8.39 19.65
C ASP A 7 -13.29 7.55 18.39
N ILE A 8 -12.37 7.99 17.54
CA ILE A 8 -11.89 7.26 16.37
C ILE A 8 -11.36 5.90 16.82
N LYS A 9 -11.83 4.82 16.20
CA LYS A 9 -11.38 3.46 16.52
C LYS A 9 -10.38 2.99 15.49
N THR A 10 -9.15 2.71 15.93
CA THR A 10 -8.10 2.20 15.04
C THR A 10 -7.92 0.69 15.19
N SER A 11 -7.71 -0.02 14.08
CA SER A 11 -7.37 -1.45 14.08
C SER A 11 -6.37 -1.81 12.99
N ILE A 12 -5.42 -2.69 13.31
CA ILE A 12 -4.47 -3.25 12.34
C ILE A 12 -5.21 -4.19 11.39
N VAL A 13 -4.97 -4.01 10.09
CA VAL A 13 -5.48 -4.85 9.00
C VAL A 13 -4.43 -5.90 8.61
N ALA A 14 -3.17 -5.49 8.47
CA ALA A 14 -2.03 -6.36 8.21
C ALA A 14 -0.75 -5.73 8.76
N GLN A 15 0.27 -6.54 9.05
CA GLN A 15 1.55 -6.06 9.53
C GLN A 15 2.67 -7.03 9.14
N THR A 16 3.81 -6.47 8.75
CA THR A 16 5.11 -7.16 8.56
C THR A 16 6.12 -6.59 9.57
N ASP A 17 7.40 -6.89 9.40
CA ASP A 17 8.45 -6.42 10.32
C ASP A 17 8.62 -4.89 10.27
N ASN A 18 8.53 -4.29 9.08
CA ASN A 18 8.75 -2.87 8.83
C ASN A 18 7.49 -2.10 8.42
N PHE A 19 6.44 -2.77 7.93
CA PHE A 19 5.26 -2.11 7.38
C PHE A 19 3.96 -2.49 8.10
N ILE A 20 3.00 -1.56 8.12
CA ILE A 20 1.71 -1.76 8.78
C ILE A 20 0.60 -1.22 7.87
N ALA A 21 -0.45 -2.01 7.69
CA ALA A 21 -1.72 -1.55 7.16
C ALA A 21 -2.73 -1.49 8.31
N TRP A 22 -3.39 -0.35 8.52
CA TRP A 22 -4.39 -0.17 9.57
C TRP A 22 -5.54 0.71 9.10
N LYS A 23 -6.68 0.62 9.79
CA LYS A 23 -7.88 1.42 9.49
C LYS A 23 -8.30 2.25 10.70
N ALA A 24 -8.88 3.42 10.44
CA ALA A 24 -9.60 4.24 11.41
C ALA A 24 -11.08 4.25 11.05
N GLU A 25 -11.93 3.87 12.00
CA GLU A 25 -13.39 3.99 11.93
C GLU A 25 -13.82 5.28 12.61
N GLU A 26 -14.48 6.16 11.85
CA GLU A 26 -15.05 7.42 12.30
C GLU A 26 -16.44 7.20 12.94
N PRO A 27 -16.93 8.14 13.77
CA PRO A 27 -18.23 8.01 14.45
C PRO A 27 -19.47 7.98 13.54
N ASP A 28 -19.31 8.29 12.25
CA ASP A 28 -20.37 8.39 11.23
C ASP A 28 -20.41 7.19 10.28
N ASP A 29 -19.77 6.07 10.66
CA ASP A 29 -19.60 4.85 9.85
C ASP A 29 -18.69 5.03 8.62
N GLU A 30 -18.00 6.17 8.49
CA GLU A 30 -16.91 6.32 7.51
C GLU A 30 -15.62 5.64 8.02
N ALA A 31 -14.78 5.19 7.08
CA ALA A 31 -13.48 4.61 7.40
C ALA A 31 -12.38 5.14 6.48
N THR A 32 -11.20 5.36 7.06
CA THR A 32 -9.97 5.65 6.35
C THR A 32 -8.95 4.54 6.56
N PHE A 33 -8.19 4.23 5.52
CA PHE A 33 -7.19 3.17 5.53
C PHE A 33 -5.80 3.77 5.36
N HIS A 34 -4.82 3.12 5.97
CA HIS A 34 -3.48 3.64 6.10
C HIS A 34 -2.48 2.54 5.81
N ILE A 35 -1.47 2.84 4.99
CA ILE A 35 -0.27 2.00 4.85
C ILE A 35 0.93 2.82 5.35
N GLU A 36 1.58 2.33 6.40
CA GLU A 36 2.81 2.88 6.96
C GLU A 36 4.01 2.10 6.42
N ILE A 37 4.90 2.81 5.73
CA ILE A 37 6.12 2.29 5.11
C ILE A 37 7.27 3.15 5.61
N ASN A 38 8.06 2.62 6.56
CA ASN A 38 9.15 3.35 7.21
C ASN A 38 8.68 4.70 7.81
N ASN A 39 9.04 5.82 7.19
CA ASN A 39 8.69 7.18 7.62
C ASN A 39 7.57 7.83 6.79
N LEU A 40 6.91 7.06 5.92
CA LEU A 40 5.82 7.50 5.07
C LEU A 40 4.52 6.84 5.51
N THR A 41 3.45 7.62 5.60
CA THR A 41 2.08 7.11 5.74
C THR A 41 1.27 7.51 4.51
N ILE A 42 0.66 6.52 3.87
CA ILE A 42 -0.25 6.72 2.74
C ILE A 42 -1.66 6.60 3.27
N HIS A 43 -2.49 7.59 2.97
CA HIS A 43 -3.87 7.68 3.41
C HIS A 43 -4.79 7.36 2.25
N PHE A 44 -5.81 6.54 2.50
CA PHE A 44 -6.85 6.18 1.55
C PHE A 44 -8.22 6.46 2.15
N PHE A 45 -9.08 7.12 1.39
CA PHE A 45 -10.52 7.01 1.60
C PHE A 45 -10.99 5.60 1.26
N SER A 46 -12.19 5.23 1.72
CA SER A 46 -12.74 3.89 1.46
C SER A 46 -12.79 3.52 -0.03
N GLU A 47 -13.13 4.47 -0.91
CA GLU A 47 -13.16 4.22 -2.37
C GLU A 47 -11.76 3.98 -2.94
N GLU A 48 -10.77 4.79 -2.54
CA GLU A 48 -9.37 4.66 -2.97
C GLU A 48 -8.75 3.35 -2.47
N TRP A 49 -9.15 2.90 -1.27
CA TRP A 49 -8.71 1.63 -0.71
C TRP A 49 -9.22 0.42 -1.51
N GLU A 50 -10.50 0.43 -1.90
CA GLU A 50 -11.06 -0.61 -2.77
C GLU A 50 -10.37 -0.61 -4.14
N GLU A 51 -10.15 0.58 -4.73
CA GLU A 51 -9.43 0.71 -6.00
C GLU A 51 -7.99 0.17 -5.90
N PHE A 52 -7.28 0.49 -4.81
CA PHE A 52 -5.94 -0.04 -4.54
C PHE A 52 -5.94 -1.57 -4.40
N LYS A 53 -6.93 -2.14 -3.70
CA LYS A 53 -7.08 -3.59 -3.55
C LYS A 53 -7.35 -4.30 -4.87
N GLU A 54 -8.09 -3.67 -5.78
CA GLU A 54 -8.28 -4.19 -7.13
C GLU A 54 -6.98 -4.12 -7.93
N PHE A 55 -6.31 -2.96 -7.91
CA PHE A 55 -5.06 -2.71 -8.61
C PHE A 55 -3.94 -3.68 -8.20
N LYS A 56 -3.78 -3.99 -6.90
CA LYS A 56 -2.74 -4.92 -6.44
C LYS A 56 -2.79 -6.31 -7.08
N ASN A 57 -3.98 -6.77 -7.47
CA ASN A 57 -4.14 -8.07 -8.10
C ASN A 57 -3.42 -8.13 -9.46
N GLY A 58 -3.19 -6.97 -10.10
CA GLY A 58 -2.46 -6.84 -11.35
C GLY A 58 -0.98 -7.18 -11.23
N PHE A 59 -0.34 -6.93 -10.09
CA PHE A 59 1.10 -7.14 -9.93
C PHE A 59 1.51 -8.19 -8.89
N ILE A 60 0.64 -8.55 -7.95
CA ILE A 60 1.02 -9.40 -6.80
C ILE A 60 1.42 -10.84 -7.18
N SER A 61 0.94 -11.32 -8.33
CA SER A 61 1.26 -12.64 -8.85
C SER A 61 2.42 -12.63 -9.85
N ILE A 62 2.94 -11.45 -10.20
CA ILE A 62 4.03 -11.32 -11.17
C ILE A 62 5.31 -11.88 -10.55
N PRO A 63 6.06 -12.74 -11.26
CA PRO A 63 7.33 -13.23 -10.78
C PRO A 63 8.27 -12.09 -10.39
N LYS A 64 8.91 -12.23 -9.22
CA LYS A 64 9.93 -11.29 -8.75
C LYS A 64 10.99 -11.06 -9.84
N ARG A 65 11.53 -9.85 -9.92
CA ARG A 65 12.53 -9.41 -10.92
C ARG A 65 12.04 -9.38 -12.37
N THR A 66 10.74 -9.51 -12.61
CA THR A 66 10.15 -9.17 -13.92
C THR A 66 10.34 -7.68 -14.15
N THR A 67 11.00 -7.29 -15.23
CA THR A 67 11.27 -5.88 -15.56
C THR A 67 10.26 -5.33 -16.55
N GLY A 68 10.05 -4.01 -16.52
CA GLY A 68 9.04 -3.28 -17.29
C GLY A 68 7.85 -2.88 -16.44
N THR A 69 6.76 -2.49 -17.09
CA THR A 69 5.48 -2.22 -16.43
C THR A 69 4.90 -3.51 -15.84
N LEU A 70 4.59 -3.48 -14.56
CA LEU A 70 3.98 -4.59 -13.82
C LEU A 70 2.45 -4.42 -13.77
N ALA A 71 1.98 -3.20 -13.49
CA ALA A 71 0.57 -2.84 -13.52
C ALA A 71 0.43 -1.34 -13.82
N ASP A 72 -0.67 -0.96 -14.45
CA ASP A 72 -0.92 0.41 -14.92
C ASP A 72 -2.44 0.67 -14.92
N SER A 73 -2.86 1.76 -14.29
CA SER A 73 -4.22 2.30 -14.28
C SER A 73 -4.18 3.82 -14.41
N ASP A 74 -5.35 4.46 -14.48
CA ASP A 74 -5.42 5.93 -14.53
C ASP A 74 -4.87 6.61 -13.25
N THR A 75 -4.83 5.88 -12.13
CA THR A 75 -4.49 6.39 -10.79
C THR A 75 -3.17 5.83 -10.26
N TYR A 76 -2.87 4.58 -10.57
CA TYR A 76 -1.78 3.82 -9.97
C TYR A 76 -0.87 3.22 -11.05
N PHE A 77 0.43 3.21 -10.79
CA PHE A 77 1.40 2.63 -11.70
C PHE A 77 2.47 1.86 -10.93
N VAL A 78 2.90 0.72 -11.48
CA VAL A 78 4.03 -0.06 -10.94
C VAL A 78 4.92 -0.50 -12.08
N SER A 79 6.23 -0.24 -11.95
CA SER A 79 7.26 -0.80 -12.81
C SER A 79 8.42 -1.37 -12.02
N CYS A 80 9.23 -2.18 -12.68
CA CYS A 80 10.50 -2.66 -12.14
C CYS A 80 11.59 -2.53 -13.20
N GLU A 81 12.75 -2.02 -12.81
CA GLU A 81 13.91 -1.88 -13.68
C GLU A 81 15.15 -2.49 -13.02
N LYS A 82 16.02 -3.07 -13.84
CA LYS A 82 17.36 -3.48 -13.40
C LYS A 82 18.31 -2.31 -13.60
N ILE A 83 18.88 -1.81 -12.50
CA ILE A 83 19.79 -0.66 -12.53
C ILE A 83 21.25 -1.09 -12.72
N ASP A 84 22.14 -0.14 -12.98
CA ASP A 84 23.56 -0.39 -13.29
C ASP A 84 24.32 -1.18 -12.21
N SER A 85 23.90 -1.08 -10.94
CA SER A 85 24.47 -1.88 -9.84
C SER A 85 24.18 -3.38 -9.97
N GLY A 86 23.22 -3.76 -10.81
CA GLY A 86 22.69 -5.11 -10.93
C GLY A 86 21.46 -5.38 -10.06
N ASP A 87 21.09 -4.43 -9.19
CA ASP A 87 19.90 -4.51 -8.33
C ASP A 87 18.62 -4.25 -9.12
N TYR A 88 17.50 -4.60 -8.51
CA TYR A 88 16.16 -4.35 -9.02
C TYR A 88 15.51 -3.23 -8.23
N LEU A 89 15.05 -2.19 -8.93
CA LEU A 89 14.33 -1.07 -8.37
C LEU A 89 12.88 -1.12 -8.82
N TYR A 90 11.97 -1.18 -7.86
CA TYR A 90 10.54 -1.10 -8.07
C TYR A 90 10.09 0.34 -7.87
N THR A 91 9.38 0.88 -8.85
CA THR A 91 8.78 2.21 -8.78
C THR A 91 7.27 2.03 -8.71
N MET A 92 6.65 2.61 -7.68
CA MET A 92 5.20 2.64 -7.54
C MET A 92 4.73 4.09 -7.48
N GLU A 93 3.85 4.48 -8.38
CA GLU A 93 3.17 5.77 -8.35
C GLU A 93 1.78 5.57 -7.77
N ILE A 94 1.47 6.38 -6.76
CA ILE A 94 0.21 6.42 -6.04
C ILE A 94 -0.23 7.89 -5.95
N PRO A 95 -1.51 8.19 -5.66
CA PRO A 95 -1.95 9.56 -5.44
C PRO A 95 -1.07 10.28 -4.41
N GLY A 96 -0.39 11.34 -4.85
CA GLY A 96 0.41 12.21 -3.98
C GLY A 96 1.82 11.71 -3.64
N ALA A 97 2.26 10.53 -4.08
CA ALA A 97 3.61 10.04 -3.82
C ALA A 97 4.16 9.07 -4.88
N THR A 98 5.48 8.97 -4.94
CA THR A 98 6.19 7.92 -5.69
C THR A 98 7.08 7.16 -4.72
N LEU A 99 6.93 5.84 -4.69
CA LEU A 99 7.72 4.94 -3.87
C LEU A 99 8.80 4.30 -4.73
N PHE A 100 10.01 4.25 -4.16
CA PHE A 100 11.16 3.54 -4.71
C PHE A 100 11.53 2.44 -3.73
N LEU A 101 11.34 1.19 -4.14
CA LEU A 101 11.52 0.02 -3.28
C LEU A 101 12.58 -0.89 -3.91
N PHE A 102 13.61 -1.23 -3.14
CA PHE A 102 14.52 -2.30 -3.55
C PHE A 102 13.86 -3.66 -3.37
N GLU A 103 14.48 -4.71 -3.90
CA GLU A 103 13.89 -6.06 -3.91
C GLU A 103 13.40 -6.53 -2.54
N GLU A 104 14.14 -6.28 -1.46
CA GLU A 104 13.75 -6.68 -0.10
C GLU A 104 12.47 -5.97 0.35
N ASP A 105 12.43 -4.64 0.26
CA ASP A 105 11.25 -3.83 0.61
C ASP A 105 10.06 -4.15 -0.30
N TRP A 106 10.27 -4.42 -1.58
CA TRP A 106 9.21 -4.80 -2.51
C TRP A 106 8.57 -6.14 -2.12
N ILE A 107 9.39 -7.11 -1.72
CA ILE A 107 8.91 -8.43 -1.28
C ILE A 107 8.06 -8.28 -0.03
N GLU A 108 8.55 -7.52 0.95
CA GLU A 108 7.82 -7.27 2.19
C GLU A 108 6.53 -6.50 1.93
N PHE A 109 6.55 -5.48 1.07
CA PHE A 109 5.35 -4.76 0.67
C PHE A 109 4.32 -5.69 0.02
N CYS A 110 4.75 -6.56 -0.91
CA CYS A 110 3.90 -7.59 -1.51
C CYS A 110 3.35 -8.60 -0.48
N GLU A 111 4.06 -8.86 0.61
CA GLU A 111 3.60 -9.71 1.71
C GLU A 111 2.55 -9.01 2.55
N LEU A 112 2.77 -7.74 2.93
CA LEU A 112 1.80 -6.91 3.64
C LEU A 112 0.47 -6.87 2.91
N ILE A 113 0.51 -6.59 1.60
CA ILE A 113 -0.71 -6.34 0.84
C ILE A 113 -1.40 -7.62 0.33
N ARG A 114 -0.84 -8.80 0.57
CA ARG A 114 -1.33 -10.07 0.01
C ARG A 114 -2.77 -10.38 0.39
N ASP A 115 -3.07 -10.23 1.68
CA ASP A 115 -4.33 -10.64 2.26
C ASP A 115 -5.31 -9.48 2.50
N LEU A 116 -4.97 -8.27 2.03
CA LEU A 116 -5.85 -7.09 2.05
C LEU A 116 -7.10 -7.26 1.20
#